data_AF-A0A453I4E8-F1
#
_entry.id   AF-A0A453I4E8-F1
#
_cell.length_a   1.000
_cell.length_b   1.000
_cell.length_c   1.000
_cell.angle_alpha   90.00
_cell.angle_beta   90.00
_cell.angle_gamma   90.00
#
_symmetry.space_group_name_H-M   'P 1'
#
loop_
_entity.id
_entity.type
_entity.pdbx_description
1 polymer ?
#
loop_
_entity_poly.entity_id
_entity_poly.type
_entity_poly.pdbx_seq_one_letter_code
_entity_poly.pdbx_strand_id
1 'polypeptide(L)'
;VPDPLSKAPAKCTSSSFYRLLGCLVRSHPFPMLEYVAHLKELLDYLPFMNDKISTGLINCILPLTKFSRDLKDYIILVVRKAMFKRADAVRIAATNAIVELIVTESEYRKNEANPFQDSSSQPSSSQQPEIHREVGVELFQELSGLLRRCLSQQARVKTVLYEGLIRIVTSDPDVADNVLDFLWPHFLNYYIENAECPLKMDSCFKVENAKVCMVEPLDCLLSCVSCILRAQQNSKCHRPRDAYWKCFGFAPSQDNEVCSFLTLKSLTNWFKHNIFRIYATVRLEDPHQGTCS
;
A
#
# COMPACT_ATOMS: atom_id res chain seq x y z
N VAL A 1 -51.75 -21.51 3.57
CA VAL A 1 -51.79 -20.04 3.79
C VAL A 1 -50.35 -19.59 3.98
N PRO A 2 -49.83 -18.65 3.18
CA PRO A 2 -48.42 -18.28 3.15
C PRO A 2 -48.02 -17.33 4.29
N ASP A 3 -46.73 -17.37 4.63
CA ASP A 3 -45.95 -16.55 5.58
C ASP A 3 -46.06 -15.03 5.31
N PRO A 4 -45.82 -14.13 6.30
CA PRO A 4 -44.45 -13.62 6.40
C PRO A 4 -44.05 -13.08 7.79
N LEU A 5 -43.14 -13.74 8.48
CA LEU A 5 -42.15 -13.06 9.33
C LEU A 5 -40.75 -13.65 9.09
N SER A 6 -40.35 -13.61 7.81
CA SER A 6 -38.92 -13.62 7.48
C SER A 6 -38.32 -12.33 8.01
N LYS A 7 -37.59 -12.43 9.12
CA LYS A 7 -36.68 -11.37 9.56
C LYS A 7 -35.64 -11.19 8.46
N ALA A 8 -35.85 -10.19 7.62
CA ALA A 8 -34.83 -9.65 6.75
C ALA A 8 -33.57 -9.33 7.60
N PRO A 9 -32.36 -9.65 7.12
CA PRO A 9 -31.15 -9.28 7.85
C PRO A 9 -31.12 -7.76 7.99
N ALA A 10 -30.96 -7.28 9.22
CA ALA A 10 -30.83 -5.86 9.51
C ALA A 10 -29.75 -5.24 8.61
N LYS A 11 -30.19 -4.49 7.60
CA LYS A 11 -29.29 -3.73 6.72
C LYS A 11 -28.60 -2.69 7.61
N CYS A 12 -27.29 -2.85 7.82
CA CYS A 12 -26.46 -2.08 8.73
C CYS A 12 -26.73 -0.56 8.68
N THR A 13 -27.38 -0.02 9.70
CA THR A 13 -27.56 1.42 9.93
C THR A 13 -26.23 2.19 9.92
N SER A 14 -25.14 1.52 10.32
CA SER A 14 -23.78 2.06 10.28
C SER A 14 -23.31 2.38 8.85
N SER A 15 -23.66 1.56 7.86
CA SER A 15 -23.34 1.84 6.45
C SER A 15 -24.00 3.12 5.95
N SER A 16 -25.23 3.41 6.39
CA SER A 16 -25.95 4.63 6.03
C SER A 16 -25.32 5.87 6.67
N PHE A 17 -24.85 5.78 7.92
CA PHE A 17 -24.20 6.89 8.63
C PHE A 17 -22.89 7.32 7.96
N TYR A 18 -21.96 6.40 7.72
CA TYR A 18 -20.69 6.77 7.08
C TYR A 18 -20.91 7.25 5.65
N ARG A 19 -21.90 6.71 4.92
CA ARG A 19 -22.26 7.25 3.60
C ARG A 19 -22.70 8.71 3.67
N LEU A 20 -23.55 9.07 4.63
CA LEU A 20 -23.95 10.46 4.84
C LEU A 20 -22.75 11.34 5.20
N LEU A 21 -21.93 10.90 6.17
CA LEU A 21 -20.72 11.63 6.57
C LEU A 21 -19.78 11.84 5.38
N GLY A 22 -19.52 10.78 4.60
CA GLY A 22 -18.69 10.85 3.40
C GLY A 22 -19.27 11.77 2.33
N CYS A 23 -20.60 11.81 2.16
CA CYS A 23 -21.26 12.79 1.29
C CYS A 23 -21.07 14.22 1.79
N LEU A 24 -21.30 14.49 3.08
CA LEU A 24 -21.11 15.82 3.67
C LEU A 24 -19.66 16.31 3.52
N VAL A 25 -18.70 15.44 3.84
CA VAL A 25 -17.27 15.74 3.73
C VAL A 25 -16.85 16.04 2.29
N ARG A 26 -17.36 15.30 1.30
CA ARG A 26 -17.02 15.52 -0.11
C ARG A 26 -17.74 16.73 -0.70
N SER A 27 -19.00 16.95 -0.36
CA SER A 27 -19.82 18.04 -0.92
C SER A 27 -19.53 19.38 -0.25
N HIS A 28 -19.19 19.38 1.04
CA HIS A 28 -19.01 20.57 1.86
C HIS A 28 -17.76 20.44 2.77
N PRO A 29 -16.54 20.35 2.21
CA PRO A 29 -15.33 20.14 3.01
C PRO A 29 -15.05 21.29 3.97
N PHE A 30 -15.25 22.56 3.58
CA PHE A 30 -14.92 23.71 4.42
C PHE A 30 -15.79 23.82 5.69
N PRO A 31 -17.13 23.71 5.64
CA PRO A 31 -17.94 23.64 6.85
C PRO A 31 -17.56 22.45 7.75
N MET A 32 -17.18 21.31 7.16
CA MET A 32 -16.77 20.14 7.93
C MET A 32 -15.45 20.35 8.70
N LEU A 33 -14.62 21.34 8.33
CA LEU A 33 -13.39 21.64 9.07
C LEU A 33 -13.64 22.20 10.46
N GLU A 34 -14.78 22.86 10.69
CA GLU A 34 -15.17 23.35 12.02
C GLU A 34 -15.37 22.19 13.03
N TYR A 35 -15.61 20.98 12.52
CA TYR A 35 -15.86 19.78 13.32
C TYR A 35 -14.64 18.86 13.46
N VAL A 36 -13.44 19.31 13.07
CA VAL A 36 -12.21 18.48 13.14
C VAL A 36 -11.95 17.94 14.55
N ALA A 37 -12.20 18.72 15.61
CA ALA A 37 -12.07 18.26 16.99
C ALA A 37 -12.96 17.02 17.28
N HIS A 38 -14.23 17.05 16.87
CA HIS A 38 -15.16 15.93 17.03
C HIS A 38 -14.77 14.72 16.16
N LEU A 39 -14.23 14.97 14.96
CA LEU A 39 -13.72 13.90 14.10
C LEU A 39 -12.50 13.22 14.73
N LYS A 40 -11.62 13.97 15.41
CA LYS A 40 -10.49 13.43 16.17
C LYS A 40 -10.99 12.53 17.31
N GLU A 41 -11.96 12.99 18.10
CA GLU A 41 -12.57 12.16 19.14
C GLU A 41 -13.18 10.87 18.57
N LEU A 42 -13.82 10.93 17.40
CA LEU A 42 -14.36 9.74 16.73
C LEU A 42 -13.25 8.77 16.31
N LEU A 43 -12.08 9.28 15.88
CA LEU A 43 -10.93 8.47 15.52
C LEU A 43 -10.27 7.79 16.73
N ASP A 44 -10.38 8.32 17.95
CA ASP A 44 -9.89 7.65 19.16
C ASP A 44 -10.58 6.29 19.41
N TYR A 45 -11.79 6.10 18.87
CA TYR A 45 -12.52 4.83 18.95
C TYR A 45 -12.11 3.81 17.89
N LEU A 46 -11.25 4.17 16.92
CA LEU A 46 -10.82 3.29 15.83
C LEU A 46 -10.27 1.93 16.29
N PRO A 47 -9.48 1.83 17.38
CA PRO A 47 -9.00 0.53 17.88
C PRO A 47 -10.10 -0.40 18.42
N PHE A 48 -11.31 0.10 18.63
CA PHE A 48 -12.44 -0.65 19.17
C PHE A 48 -13.51 -0.96 18.12
N MET A 49 -13.39 -0.37 16.93
CA MET A 49 -14.26 -0.63 15.80
C MET A 49 -13.84 -1.90 15.04
N ASN A 50 -14.78 -2.53 14.34
CA ASN A 50 -14.44 -3.62 13.43
C ASN A 50 -13.70 -3.10 12.20
N ASP A 51 -12.98 -3.99 11.52
CA ASP A 51 -12.15 -3.68 10.34
C ASP A 51 -12.91 -2.89 9.27
N LYS A 52 -14.09 -3.36 8.87
CA LYS A 52 -14.91 -2.73 7.81
C LYS A 52 -15.41 -1.34 8.18
N ILE A 53 -15.79 -1.17 9.45
CA ILE A 53 -16.27 0.11 9.99
C ILE A 53 -15.11 1.10 10.08
N SER A 54 -13.96 0.69 10.62
CA SER A 54 -12.77 1.53 10.74
C SER A 54 -12.30 2.02 9.37
N THR A 55 -12.23 1.12 8.37
CA THR A 55 -11.88 1.48 7.00
C THR A 55 -12.91 2.41 6.38
N GLY A 56 -14.21 2.13 6.56
CA GLY A 56 -15.28 2.99 6.06
C GLY A 56 -15.23 4.41 6.63
N LEU A 57 -15.01 4.53 7.94
CA LEU A 57 -14.89 5.82 8.63
C LEU A 57 -13.70 6.62 8.11
N ILE A 58 -12.52 6.01 8.04
CA ILE A 58 -11.32 6.67 7.52
C ILE A 58 -11.55 7.16 6.10
N ASN A 59 -12.09 6.33 5.22
CA ASN A 59 -12.36 6.71 3.83
C ASN A 59 -13.34 7.89 3.69
N CYS A 60 -14.19 8.11 4.70
CA CYS A 60 -15.09 9.26 4.73
C CYS A 60 -14.38 10.54 5.19
N ILE A 61 -13.38 10.44 6.07
CA ILE A 61 -12.66 11.57 6.67
C ILE A 61 -11.46 12.00 5.83
N LEU A 62 -10.81 11.07 5.11
CA LEU A 62 -9.63 11.33 4.29
C LEU A 62 -9.75 12.54 3.34
N PRO A 63 -10.88 12.84 2.69
CA PRO A 63 -11.07 14.09 1.91
C PRO A 63 -10.66 15.38 2.63
N LEU A 64 -10.84 15.44 3.96
CA LEU A 64 -10.51 16.62 4.76
C LEU A 64 -9.01 16.77 5.02
N THR A 65 -8.21 15.70 4.90
CA THR A 65 -6.75 15.79 5.12
C THR A 65 -6.07 16.67 4.09
N LYS A 66 -6.69 16.84 2.91
CA LYS A 66 -6.28 17.81 1.91
C LYS A 66 -6.24 19.25 2.45
N PHE A 67 -7.14 19.58 3.38
CA PHE A 67 -7.32 20.94 3.89
C PHE A 67 -6.84 21.11 5.34
N SER A 68 -6.61 20.01 6.06
CA SER A 68 -6.17 20.02 7.45
C SER A 68 -5.01 19.06 7.69
N ARG A 69 -3.79 19.62 7.74
CA ARG A 69 -2.59 18.89 8.16
C ARG A 69 -2.72 18.38 9.60
N ASP A 70 -3.33 19.17 10.48
CA ASP A 70 -3.60 18.80 11.87
C ASP A 70 -4.47 17.52 11.99
N LEU A 71 -5.46 17.35 11.13
CA LEU A 71 -6.25 16.11 11.05
C LEU A 71 -5.42 14.95 10.48
N LYS A 72 -4.60 15.20 9.44
CA LYS A 72 -3.69 14.19 8.86
C LYS A 72 -2.72 13.63 9.91
N ASP A 73 -2.05 14.52 10.63
CA ASP A 73 -1.06 14.15 11.66
C ASP A 73 -1.72 13.36 12.79
N TYR A 74 -2.95 13.72 13.15
CA TYR A 74 -3.72 12.99 14.16
C TYR A 74 -4.14 11.60 13.69
N ILE A 75 -4.57 11.43 12.43
CA ILE A 75 -4.83 10.10 11.85
C ILE A 75 -3.56 9.24 11.92
N ILE A 76 -2.41 9.79 11.51
CA ILE A 76 -1.12 9.09 11.59
C ILE A 76 -0.80 8.68 13.04
N LEU A 77 -1.06 9.56 14.02
CA LEU A 77 -0.86 9.27 15.44
C LEU A 77 -1.75 8.12 15.92
N VAL A 78 -3.05 8.15 15.61
CA VAL A 78 -4.02 7.11 16.02
C VAL A 78 -3.65 5.77 15.40
N VAL A 79 -3.35 5.74 14.11
CA VAL A 79 -2.91 4.54 13.39
C VAL A 79 -1.61 4.02 13.96
N ARG A 80 -0.63 4.89 14.23
CA ARG A 80 0.63 4.50 14.87
C ARG A 80 0.35 3.81 16.20
N LYS A 81 -0.54 4.31 17.05
CA LYS A 81 -0.93 3.64 18.30
C LYS A 81 -1.62 2.29 18.04
N ALA A 82 -2.51 2.22 17.07
CA ALA A 82 -3.24 1.00 16.71
C ALA A 82 -2.31 -0.14 16.26
N MET A 83 -1.21 0.19 15.56
CA MET A 83 -0.17 -0.76 15.13
C MET A 83 0.58 -1.48 16.28
N PHE A 84 0.42 -1.04 17.52
CA PHE A 84 1.02 -1.69 18.71
C PHE A 84 -0.01 -2.46 19.55
N LYS A 85 -1.29 -2.45 19.18
CA LYS A 85 -2.31 -3.26 19.87
C LYS A 85 -2.09 -4.74 19.60
N ARG A 86 -2.54 -5.61 20.52
CA ARG A 86 -2.39 -7.07 20.43
C ARG A 86 -3.34 -7.72 19.41
N ALA A 87 -4.53 -7.16 19.23
CA ALA A 87 -5.52 -7.67 18.28
C ALA A 87 -5.06 -7.47 16.82
N ASP A 88 -5.14 -8.52 16.01
CA ASP A 88 -4.78 -8.49 14.60
C ASP A 88 -5.76 -7.64 13.77
N ALA A 89 -7.06 -7.70 14.07
CA ALA A 89 -8.09 -6.87 13.43
C ALA A 89 -7.79 -5.37 13.51
N VAL A 90 -7.28 -4.91 14.66
CA VAL A 90 -6.92 -3.50 14.88
C VAL A 90 -5.70 -3.11 14.04
N ARG A 91 -4.70 -3.99 13.96
CA ARG A 91 -3.52 -3.77 13.11
C ARG A 91 -3.89 -3.79 11.63
N ILE A 92 -4.78 -4.69 11.20
CA ILE A 92 -5.30 -4.74 9.83
C ILE A 92 -6.01 -3.42 9.48
N ALA A 93 -6.89 -2.93 10.36
CA ALA A 93 -7.56 -1.65 10.15
C ALA A 93 -6.56 -0.49 10.04
N ALA A 94 -5.50 -0.49 10.87
CA ALA A 94 -4.43 0.49 10.81
C ALA A 94 -3.60 0.36 9.52
N THR A 95 -3.30 -0.84 9.04
CA THR A 95 -2.62 -1.04 7.75
C THR A 95 -3.46 -0.49 6.60
N ASN A 96 -4.76 -0.80 6.55
CA ASN A 96 -5.68 -0.23 5.57
C ASN A 96 -5.71 1.30 5.64
N ALA A 97 -5.75 1.87 6.85
CA ALA A 97 -5.72 3.32 7.06
C ALA A 97 -4.49 3.99 6.43
N ILE A 98 -3.30 3.41 6.62
CA ILE A 98 -2.05 3.91 6.05
C ILE A 98 -2.11 3.87 4.53
N VAL A 99 -2.55 2.75 3.97
CA VAL A 99 -2.65 2.55 2.52
C VAL A 99 -3.61 3.57 1.91
N GLU A 100 -4.81 3.71 2.49
CA GLU A 100 -5.83 4.65 2.00
C GLU A 100 -5.35 6.11 2.11
N LEU A 101 -4.62 6.45 3.17
CA LEU A 101 -4.03 7.78 3.32
C LEU A 101 -3.02 8.09 2.20
N ILE A 102 -2.11 7.15 1.91
CA ILE A 102 -1.11 7.30 0.84
C ILE A 102 -1.78 7.41 -0.53
N VAL A 103 -2.71 6.49 -0.83
CA VAL A 103 -3.47 6.49 -2.09
C VAL A 103 -4.22 7.82 -2.24
N THR A 104 -4.92 8.27 -1.20
CA THR A 104 -5.72 9.48 -1.26
C THR A 104 -4.86 10.74 -1.49
N GLU A 105 -3.70 10.84 -0.83
CA GLU A 105 -2.76 11.94 -1.08
C GLU A 105 -2.27 11.97 -2.53
N SER A 106 -2.00 10.79 -3.11
CA SER A 106 -1.59 10.68 -4.52
C SER A 106 -2.68 11.15 -5.49
N GLU A 107 -3.95 10.86 -5.19
CA GLU A 107 -5.08 11.29 -6.03
C GLU A 107 -5.31 12.81 -5.95
N TYR A 108 -5.08 13.45 -4.79
CA TYR A 108 -5.13 14.92 -4.71
C TYR A 108 -4.11 15.58 -5.63
N ARG A 109 -2.88 15.05 -5.66
CA ARG A 109 -1.83 15.57 -6.53
C ARG A 109 -2.20 15.48 -8.00
N LYS A 110 -2.77 14.36 -8.47
CA LYS A 110 -3.20 14.21 -9.87
C LYS A 110 -4.24 15.24 -10.26
N ASN A 111 -5.21 15.49 -9.38
CA ASN A 111 -6.27 16.46 -9.63
C ASN A 111 -5.72 17.90 -9.65
N GLU A 112 -4.71 18.21 -8.84
CA GLU A 112 -4.04 19.51 -8.83
C GLU A 112 -3.04 19.73 -9.97
N ALA A 113 -2.48 18.66 -10.54
CA ALA A 113 -1.61 18.72 -11.72
C ALA A 113 -2.39 18.87 -13.04
N ASN A 114 -3.70 18.65 -13.01
CA ASN A 114 -4.59 18.73 -14.17
C ASN A 114 -5.65 19.87 -14.12
N PRO A 115 -5.38 21.08 -13.57
CA PRO A 115 -6.43 22.06 -13.34
C PRO A 115 -6.82 22.86 -14.60
N PHE A 116 -6.10 22.70 -15.73
CA PHE A 116 -6.37 23.43 -16.97
C PHE A 116 -6.16 22.55 -18.22
N GLN A 117 -7.23 21.89 -18.67
CA GLN A 117 -7.40 21.54 -20.09
C GLN A 117 -8.40 22.47 -20.82
N ASP A 118 -8.86 23.54 -20.16
CA ASP A 118 -9.63 24.63 -20.75
C ASP A 118 -8.96 25.96 -20.44
N SER A 119 -8.09 26.43 -21.34
CA SER A 119 -7.95 27.85 -21.73
C SER A 119 -6.63 28.10 -22.45
N SER A 120 -6.75 28.37 -23.74
CA SER A 120 -5.73 28.99 -24.59
C SER A 120 -5.45 30.42 -24.13
N SER A 121 -4.25 30.71 -23.61
CA SER A 121 -3.40 31.87 -23.96
C SER A 121 -2.22 31.97 -23.00
N GLN A 122 -1.01 32.08 -23.57
CA GLN A 122 0.22 32.43 -22.85
C GLN A 122 0.14 33.86 -22.28
N PRO A 123 0.92 34.18 -21.24
CA PRO A 123 2.22 34.79 -21.53
C PRO A 123 3.39 34.20 -20.72
N SER A 124 4.59 34.31 -21.32
CA SER A 124 5.88 33.96 -20.73
C SER A 124 6.20 34.78 -19.48
N SER A 125 6.52 34.09 -18.39
CA SER A 125 7.45 34.60 -17.37
C SER A 125 8.37 33.46 -16.95
N SER A 126 9.66 33.65 -17.17
CA SER A 126 10.74 32.74 -16.83
C SER A 126 10.96 32.72 -15.31
N GLN A 127 10.36 31.74 -14.64
CA GLN A 127 10.89 31.20 -13.40
C GLN A 127 10.94 29.67 -13.56
N GLN A 128 12.12 29.10 -13.28
CA GLN A 128 12.43 27.69 -13.43
C GLN A 128 11.41 26.81 -12.68
N PRO A 129 11.11 25.59 -13.15
CA PRO A 129 10.30 24.65 -12.40
C PRO A 129 11.21 23.97 -11.36
N GLU A 130 11.38 24.59 -10.19
CA GLU A 130 11.91 23.89 -9.03
C GLU A 130 10.81 22.98 -8.43
N ILE A 131 11.08 21.68 -8.45
CA ILE A 131 10.69 20.71 -7.41
C ILE A 131 9.18 20.57 -7.12
N HIS A 132 8.39 20.03 -8.06
CA HIS A 132 7.01 19.57 -7.78
C HIS A 132 6.83 18.04 -7.87
N ARG A 133 7.92 17.29 -8.05
CA ARG A 133 7.86 15.86 -8.40
C ARG A 133 8.10 14.88 -7.24
N GLU A 134 8.44 15.36 -6.03
CA GLU A 134 8.88 14.50 -4.92
C GLU A 134 7.82 14.26 -3.82
N VAL A 135 6.76 15.08 -3.74
CA VAL A 135 5.84 15.08 -2.58
C VAL A 135 5.01 13.79 -2.39
N GLY A 136 4.71 13.02 -3.45
CA GLY A 136 4.00 11.74 -3.29
C GLY A 136 4.88 10.60 -2.78
N VAL A 137 6.15 10.60 -3.22
CA VAL A 137 7.17 9.68 -2.73
C VAL A 137 7.47 9.98 -1.25
N GLU A 138 7.41 11.25 -0.84
CA GLU A 138 7.63 11.68 0.55
C GLU A 138 6.69 10.99 1.54
N LEU A 139 5.37 10.92 1.29
CA LEU A 139 4.45 10.33 2.27
C LEU A 139 4.62 8.81 2.40
N PHE A 140 4.87 8.10 1.29
CA PHE A 140 5.22 6.68 1.35
C PHE A 140 6.50 6.47 2.17
N GLN A 141 7.53 7.29 1.95
CA GLN A 141 8.78 7.23 2.69
C GLN A 141 8.61 7.56 4.18
N GLU A 142 7.83 8.60 4.51
CA GLU A 142 7.51 9.01 5.88
C GLU A 142 6.82 7.87 6.65
N LEU A 143 5.88 7.19 5.99
CA LEU A 143 5.11 6.10 6.59
C LEU A 143 5.79 4.73 6.43
N SER A 144 6.93 4.65 5.72
CA SER A 144 7.66 3.40 5.47
C SER A 144 8.05 2.69 6.77
N GLY A 145 8.39 3.42 7.83
CA GLY A 145 8.69 2.84 9.14
C GLY A 145 7.49 2.08 9.74
N LEU A 146 6.27 2.60 9.56
CA LEU A 146 5.05 1.92 10.00
C LEU A 146 4.74 0.72 9.10
N LEU A 147 4.93 0.84 7.79
CA LEU A 147 4.77 -0.26 6.84
C LEU A 147 5.76 -1.40 7.09
N ARG A 148 7.03 -1.10 7.45
CA ARG A 148 8.02 -2.12 7.83
C ARG A 148 7.55 -2.92 9.04
N ARG A 149 6.91 -2.26 10.01
CA ARG A 149 6.33 -2.94 11.16
C ARG A 149 5.26 -3.95 10.75
N CYS A 150 4.47 -3.68 9.71
CA CYS A 150 3.49 -4.64 9.16
C CYS A 150 4.17 -5.93 8.66
N LEU A 151 5.36 -5.83 8.04
CA LEU A 151 6.14 -6.99 7.58
C LEU A 151 6.65 -7.88 8.72
N SER A 152 6.63 -7.40 9.96
CA SER A 152 6.96 -8.19 11.15
C SER A 152 5.73 -8.71 11.90
N GLN A 153 4.51 -8.46 11.40
CA GLN A 153 3.26 -8.93 12.02
C GLN A 153 2.83 -10.31 11.47
N GLN A 154 1.67 -10.78 11.90
CA GLN A 154 1.09 -12.06 11.44
C GLN A 154 0.78 -12.01 9.94
N ALA A 155 0.72 -13.19 9.32
CA ALA A 155 0.45 -13.37 7.89
C ALA A 155 -0.74 -12.53 7.39
N ARG A 156 -1.85 -12.48 8.14
CA ARG A 156 -3.04 -11.69 7.78
C ARG A 156 -2.75 -10.19 7.58
N VAL A 157 -1.89 -9.60 8.40
CA VAL A 157 -1.50 -8.18 8.27
C VAL A 157 -0.61 -7.99 7.04
N LYS A 158 0.29 -8.95 6.77
CA LYS A 158 1.16 -8.94 5.59
C LYS A 158 0.36 -9.04 4.29
N THR A 159 -0.64 -9.92 4.23
CA THR A 159 -1.55 -10.03 3.07
C THR A 159 -2.19 -8.68 2.74
N VAL A 160 -2.76 -8.02 3.74
CA VAL A 160 -3.39 -6.69 3.58
C VAL A 160 -2.37 -5.64 3.16
N LEU A 161 -1.15 -5.68 3.70
CA LEU A 161 -0.06 -4.82 3.28
C LEU A 161 0.26 -5.03 1.79
N TYR A 162 0.46 -6.27 1.35
CA TYR A 162 0.82 -6.59 -0.03
C TYR A 162 -0.26 -6.14 -1.03
N GLU A 163 -1.52 -6.39 -0.74
CA GLU A 163 -2.64 -5.85 -1.52
C GLU A 163 -2.63 -4.31 -1.56
N GLY A 164 -2.36 -3.68 -0.42
CA GLY A 164 -2.25 -2.23 -0.30
C GLY A 164 -1.08 -1.62 -1.08
N LEU A 165 0.08 -2.27 -1.10
CA LEU A 165 1.24 -1.82 -1.87
C LEU A 165 0.96 -1.87 -3.39
N ILE A 166 0.26 -2.90 -3.87
CA ILE A 166 -0.21 -2.95 -5.27
C ILE A 166 -1.12 -1.75 -5.55
N ARG A 167 -2.07 -1.45 -4.66
CA ARG A 167 -2.97 -0.29 -4.81
C ARG A 167 -2.21 1.03 -4.84
N ILE A 168 -1.25 1.22 -3.93
CA ILE A 168 -0.40 2.43 -3.89
C ILE A 168 0.30 2.64 -5.24
N VAL A 169 0.95 1.61 -5.79
CA VAL A 169 1.65 1.72 -7.08
C VAL A 169 0.68 1.88 -8.25
N THR A 170 -0.50 1.26 -8.19
CA THR A 170 -1.53 1.41 -9.23
C THR A 170 -2.05 2.85 -9.26
N SER A 171 -2.21 3.47 -8.09
CA SER A 171 -2.57 4.88 -7.96
C SER A 171 -1.40 5.79 -8.34
N ASP A 172 -0.19 5.58 -7.83
CA ASP A 172 0.97 6.40 -8.16
C ASP A 172 2.12 5.53 -8.68
N PRO A 173 2.23 5.36 -10.01
CA PRO A 173 3.29 4.54 -10.60
C PRO A 173 4.71 5.07 -10.33
N ASP A 174 4.87 6.34 -9.98
CA ASP A 174 6.18 6.92 -9.68
C ASP A 174 6.78 6.37 -8.37
N VAL A 175 5.95 5.86 -7.45
CA VAL A 175 6.39 5.29 -6.16
C VAL A 175 6.87 3.84 -6.32
N ALA A 176 6.73 3.22 -7.50
CA ALA A 176 7.01 1.81 -7.71
C ALA A 176 8.43 1.39 -7.32
N ASP A 177 9.45 2.19 -7.66
CA ASP A 177 10.84 1.89 -7.31
C ASP A 177 11.02 1.91 -5.78
N ASN A 178 10.42 2.90 -5.08
CA ASN A 178 10.47 2.96 -3.62
C ASN A 178 9.78 1.78 -2.94
N VAL A 179 8.67 1.28 -3.51
CA VAL A 179 8.00 0.08 -2.98
C VAL A 179 8.86 -1.18 -3.17
N LEU A 180 9.52 -1.30 -4.32
CA LEU A 180 10.42 -2.44 -4.58
C LEU A 180 11.63 -2.41 -3.65
N ASP A 181 12.26 -1.25 -3.45
CA ASP A 181 13.34 -1.10 -2.48
C ASP A 181 12.89 -1.36 -1.04
N PHE A 182 11.65 -1.01 -0.71
CA PHE A 182 11.04 -1.35 0.57
C PHE A 182 10.86 -2.86 0.76
N LEU A 183 10.39 -3.58 -0.27
CA LEU A 183 10.12 -5.02 -0.21
C LEU A 183 11.38 -5.88 -0.31
N TRP A 184 12.43 -5.39 -0.98
CA TRP A 184 13.58 -6.20 -1.33
C TRP A 184 14.29 -6.86 -0.13
N PRO A 185 14.63 -6.15 0.96
CA PRO A 185 15.25 -6.77 2.13
C PRO A 185 14.38 -7.86 2.76
N HIS A 186 13.05 -7.70 2.69
CA HIS A 186 12.12 -8.70 3.20
C HIS A 186 12.05 -9.93 2.30
N PHE A 187 12.03 -9.72 0.99
CA PHE A 187 12.05 -10.79 -0.01
C PHE A 187 13.29 -11.68 0.11
N LEU A 188 14.47 -11.08 0.35
CA LEU A 188 15.73 -11.81 0.53
C LEU A 188 15.74 -12.77 1.73
N ASN A 189 14.83 -12.61 2.71
CA ASN A 189 14.71 -13.59 3.78
C ASN A 189 14.22 -14.95 3.26
N TYR A 190 13.42 -14.96 2.19
CA TYR A 190 12.75 -16.14 1.65
C TYR A 190 13.33 -16.60 0.31
N TYR A 191 14.41 -15.97 -0.17
CA TYR A 191 15.03 -16.27 -1.44
C TYR A 191 16.52 -16.66 -1.26
N ILE A 192 16.99 -17.61 -2.08
CA ILE A 192 18.39 -18.00 -2.20
C ILE A 192 18.77 -17.95 -3.68
N GLU A 193 19.82 -17.19 -4.00
CA GLU A 193 20.34 -17.10 -5.34
C GLU A 193 21.03 -18.40 -5.76
N ASN A 194 20.77 -18.85 -7.00
CA ASN A 194 21.38 -20.03 -7.62
C ASN A 194 21.09 -21.40 -6.95
N ALA A 195 20.10 -21.49 -6.06
CA ALA A 195 19.64 -22.78 -5.52
C ALA A 195 18.71 -23.52 -6.49
N GLU A 196 18.66 -24.85 -6.40
CA GLU A 196 17.70 -25.67 -7.17
C GLU A 196 16.25 -25.32 -6.82
N CYS A 197 15.98 -25.19 -5.52
CA CYS A 197 14.76 -24.60 -4.97
C CYS A 197 15.07 -23.20 -4.40
N PRO A 198 14.89 -22.13 -5.18
CA PRO A 198 15.28 -20.78 -4.78
C PRO A 198 14.45 -20.19 -3.63
N LEU A 199 13.27 -20.76 -3.34
CA LEU A 199 12.35 -20.23 -2.34
C LEU A 199 12.46 -21.04 -1.05
N LYS A 200 12.66 -20.36 0.09
CA LYS A 200 12.74 -20.98 1.41
C LYS A 200 11.34 -21.22 1.98
N MET A 201 10.62 -22.20 1.44
CA MET A 201 9.25 -22.51 1.85
C MET A 201 9.15 -22.85 3.35
N ASP A 202 10.15 -23.53 3.91
CA ASP A 202 10.21 -23.86 5.34
C ASP A 202 10.20 -22.64 6.25
N SER A 203 10.71 -21.49 5.77
CA SER A 203 10.73 -20.24 6.54
C SER A 203 9.35 -19.55 6.57
N CYS A 204 8.40 -19.98 5.73
CA CYS A 204 7.07 -19.39 5.65
C CYS A 204 6.11 -19.91 6.71
N PHE A 205 6.49 -20.97 7.42
CA PHE A 205 5.68 -21.62 8.44
C PHE A 205 6.44 -21.70 9.76
N LYS A 206 5.70 -21.71 10.87
CA LYS A 206 6.23 -22.02 12.19
C LYS A 206 5.33 -23.02 12.89
N VAL A 207 5.91 -23.87 13.72
CA VAL A 207 5.16 -24.76 14.60
C VAL A 207 5.03 -24.08 15.96
N GLU A 208 3.80 -23.78 16.37
CA GLU A 208 3.49 -23.16 17.66
C GLU A 208 2.36 -23.96 18.32
N ASN A 209 2.56 -24.44 19.55
CA ASN A 209 1.59 -25.29 20.29
C ASN A 209 1.09 -26.50 19.48
N ALA A 210 2.01 -27.21 18.82
CA ALA A 210 1.72 -28.34 17.93
C ALA A 210 0.79 -28.02 16.73
N LYS A 211 0.62 -26.73 16.39
CA LYS A 211 -0.10 -26.27 15.20
C LYS A 211 0.86 -25.61 14.23
N VAL A 212 0.74 -25.94 12.95
CA VAL A 212 1.44 -25.25 11.88
C VAL A 212 0.73 -23.91 11.64
N CYS A 213 1.46 -22.83 11.82
CA CYS A 213 1.00 -21.47 11.65
C CYS A 213 1.75 -20.82 10.49
N MET A 214 1.01 -20.21 9.56
CA MET A 214 1.61 -19.41 8.49
C MET A 214 2.22 -18.13 9.06
N VAL A 215 3.51 -17.92 8.77
CA VAL A 215 4.28 -16.72 9.13
C VAL A 215 4.33 -15.76 7.96
N GLU A 216 4.56 -16.28 6.75
CA GLU A 216 4.73 -15.51 5.53
C GLU A 216 3.80 -16.02 4.44
N PRO A 217 2.85 -15.20 3.95
CA PRO A 217 2.07 -15.53 2.77
C PRO A 217 2.91 -15.26 1.51
N LEU A 218 3.83 -16.18 1.22
CA LEU A 218 4.84 -16.00 0.17
C LEU A 218 4.23 -15.82 -1.24
N ASP A 219 3.11 -16.48 -1.49
CA ASP A 219 2.28 -16.31 -2.68
C ASP A 219 1.83 -14.84 -2.86
N CYS A 220 1.37 -14.21 -1.78
CA CYS A 220 0.94 -12.82 -1.78
C CYS A 220 2.12 -11.87 -2.00
N LEU A 221 3.28 -12.14 -1.40
CA LEU A 221 4.51 -11.37 -1.62
C LEU A 221 4.95 -11.45 -3.09
N LEU A 222 5.00 -12.66 -3.65
CA LEU A 222 5.38 -12.89 -5.05
C LEU A 222 4.40 -12.21 -6.01
N SER A 223 3.09 -12.31 -5.74
CA SER A 223 2.05 -11.63 -6.52
C SER A 223 2.23 -10.11 -6.46
N CYS A 224 2.47 -9.55 -5.27
CA CYS A 224 2.71 -8.13 -5.09
C CYS A 224 3.88 -7.62 -5.92
N VAL A 225 5.04 -8.28 -5.80
CA VAL A 225 6.23 -7.88 -6.55
C VAL A 225 6.01 -8.04 -8.06
N SER A 226 5.36 -9.12 -8.50
CA SER A 226 5.01 -9.34 -9.91
C SER A 226 4.11 -8.22 -10.46
N CYS A 227 3.05 -7.86 -9.72
CA CYS A 227 2.12 -6.79 -10.09
C CYS A 227 2.84 -5.44 -10.22
N ILE A 228 3.70 -5.10 -9.25
CA ILE A 228 4.45 -3.84 -9.26
C ILE A 228 5.41 -3.77 -10.46
N LEU A 229 6.16 -4.85 -10.71
CA LEU A 229 7.05 -4.94 -11.88
C LEU A 229 6.30 -4.79 -13.21
N ARG A 230 5.10 -5.37 -13.32
CA ARG A 230 4.25 -5.25 -14.50
C ARG A 230 3.73 -3.82 -14.68
N ALA A 231 3.31 -3.16 -13.60
CA ALA A 231 2.89 -1.76 -13.64
C ALA A 231 4.02 -0.85 -14.15
N GLN A 232 5.26 -1.09 -13.74
CA GLN A 232 6.42 -0.33 -14.22
C GLN A 232 6.71 -0.51 -15.72
N GLN A 233 6.52 -1.72 -16.26
CA GLN A 233 6.74 -1.99 -17.68
C GLN A 233 5.73 -1.24 -18.55
N ASN A 234 4.47 -1.17 -18.10
CA ASN A 234 3.41 -0.46 -18.81
C ASN A 234 3.63 1.07 -18.80
N SER A 235 4.06 1.64 -17.67
CA SER A 235 4.34 3.09 -17.56
C SER A 235 5.55 3.54 -18.39
N LYS A 236 6.53 2.65 -18.64
CA LYS A 236 7.74 2.94 -19.41
C LYS A 236 7.51 2.95 -20.94
N CYS A 237 6.33 2.54 -21.43
CA CYS A 237 6.02 2.54 -22.87
C CYS A 237 5.76 3.94 -23.47
N HIS A 238 5.76 5.01 -22.65
CA HIS A 238 5.47 6.38 -23.12
C HIS A 238 6.63 7.40 -23.05
N ARG A 239 7.86 7.03 -22.67
CA ARG A 239 9.03 7.94 -22.80
C ARG A 239 10.33 7.19 -23.11
N PRO A 240 11.09 7.56 -24.16
CA PRO A 240 12.44 7.03 -24.38
C PRO A 240 13.38 7.47 -23.25
N ARG A 241 14.17 6.54 -22.75
CA ARG A 241 15.02 6.65 -21.54
C ARG A 241 16.43 7.22 -21.81
N ASP A 242 16.63 7.96 -22.90
CA ASP A 242 18.01 8.25 -23.35
C ASP A 242 18.50 9.72 -23.24
N ALA A 243 17.78 10.64 -22.58
CA ALA A 243 18.17 12.06 -22.67
C ALA A 243 18.17 12.92 -21.40
N TYR A 244 18.13 12.38 -20.18
CA TYR A 244 18.04 13.27 -19.00
C TYR A 244 18.77 12.80 -17.74
N TRP A 245 20.08 12.58 -17.78
CA TRP A 245 20.88 12.40 -16.54
C TRP A 245 22.27 13.06 -16.58
N LYS A 246 22.49 14.10 -17.40
CA LYS A 246 23.81 14.78 -17.47
C LYS A 246 23.96 16.07 -16.67
N CYS A 247 22.95 16.51 -15.93
CA CYS A 247 23.11 17.65 -15.05
C CYS A 247 22.45 17.33 -13.72
N PHE A 248 23.25 17.03 -12.70
CA PHE A 248 23.22 17.67 -11.38
C PHE A 248 24.39 17.10 -10.57
N GLY A 249 25.47 17.86 -10.52
CA GLY A 249 26.50 17.69 -9.51
C GLY A 249 26.08 18.46 -8.28
N PHE A 250 25.83 17.76 -7.18
CA PHE A 250 26.18 18.11 -5.81
C PHE A 250 25.97 16.83 -4.98
N ALA A 251 27.04 16.33 -4.38
CA ALA A 251 27.07 15.03 -3.71
C ALA A 251 26.48 15.10 -2.30
N PRO A 252 25.56 14.18 -1.97
CA PRO A 252 25.59 13.43 -0.73
C PRO A 252 25.85 11.94 -1.01
N SER A 253 26.68 11.32 -0.16
CA SER A 253 27.20 9.93 -0.16
C SER A 253 26.59 8.92 -1.17
N GLN A 254 27.43 8.45 -2.10
CA GLN A 254 27.13 7.58 -3.26
C GLN A 254 26.74 6.12 -2.97
N ASP A 255 26.61 5.69 -1.71
CA ASP A 255 26.40 4.26 -1.42
C ASP A 255 24.92 3.82 -1.52
N ASN A 256 23.97 4.75 -1.46
CA ASN A 256 22.54 4.40 -1.39
C ASN A 256 21.86 4.31 -2.78
N GLU A 257 22.27 5.14 -3.75
CA GLU A 257 21.66 5.17 -5.09
C GLU A 257 22.13 4.03 -6.01
N VAL A 258 23.39 3.61 -5.88
CA VAL A 258 23.94 2.47 -6.62
C VAL A 258 23.29 1.15 -6.17
N CYS A 259 22.91 1.07 -4.88
CA CYS A 259 22.21 -0.08 -4.33
C CYS A 259 20.81 -0.23 -4.95
N SER A 260 20.00 0.84 -4.97
CA SER A 260 18.64 0.86 -5.54
C SER A 260 18.58 0.47 -7.03
N PHE A 261 19.56 0.91 -7.83
CA PHE A 261 19.59 0.55 -9.25
C PHE A 261 19.98 -0.92 -9.50
N LEU A 262 20.83 -1.49 -8.64
CA LEU A 262 21.23 -2.89 -8.70
C LEU A 262 20.10 -3.81 -8.20
N THR A 263 19.39 -3.44 -7.14
CA THR A 263 18.27 -4.22 -6.57
C THR A 263 17.11 -4.34 -7.56
N LEU A 264 16.74 -3.27 -8.26
CA LEU A 264 15.66 -3.28 -9.24
C LEU A 264 15.96 -4.16 -10.45
N LYS A 265 17.19 -4.06 -11.00
CA LYS A 265 17.63 -4.91 -12.11
C LYS A 265 17.70 -6.38 -11.68
N SER A 266 18.24 -6.67 -10.50
CA SER A 266 18.31 -8.02 -9.96
C SER A 266 16.92 -8.63 -9.75
N LEU A 267 15.98 -7.88 -9.18
CA LEU A 267 14.61 -8.33 -8.93
C LEU A 267 13.84 -8.52 -10.25
N THR A 268 13.96 -7.60 -11.20
CA THR A 268 13.31 -7.71 -12.52
C THR A 268 13.89 -8.87 -13.35
N ASN A 269 15.21 -9.01 -13.38
CA ASN A 269 15.88 -10.11 -14.07
C ASN A 269 15.53 -11.45 -13.40
N TRP A 270 15.49 -11.48 -12.08
CA TRP A 270 15.07 -12.66 -11.33
C TRP A 270 13.66 -13.09 -11.71
N PHE A 271 12.67 -12.18 -11.69
CA PHE A 271 11.29 -12.50 -12.08
C PHE A 271 11.22 -12.97 -13.53
N LYS A 272 11.96 -12.35 -14.45
CA LYS A 272 12.02 -12.78 -15.85
C LYS A 272 12.55 -14.20 -16.02
N HIS A 273 13.55 -14.61 -15.25
CA HIS A 273 14.23 -15.90 -15.42
C HIS A 273 13.67 -17.03 -14.54
N ASN A 274 13.02 -16.70 -13.41
CA ASN A 274 12.66 -17.71 -12.40
C ASN A 274 11.15 -17.84 -12.16
N ILE A 275 10.29 -16.92 -12.61
CA ILE A 275 8.85 -17.02 -12.36
C ILE A 275 8.25 -18.31 -12.97
N PHE A 276 8.68 -18.68 -14.18
CA PHE A 276 8.26 -19.92 -14.83
C PHE A 276 8.78 -21.18 -14.12
N ARG A 277 9.99 -21.12 -13.54
CA ARG A 277 10.53 -22.22 -12.72
C ARG A 277 9.73 -22.40 -11.45
N ILE A 278 9.33 -21.30 -10.79
CA ILE A 278 8.52 -21.33 -9.56
C ILE A 278 7.11 -21.86 -9.83
N TYR A 279 6.44 -21.38 -10.89
CA TYR A 279 5.13 -21.91 -11.27
C TYR A 279 5.21 -23.38 -11.72
N ALA A 280 6.34 -23.84 -12.25
CA ALA A 280 6.56 -25.25 -12.59
C ALA A 280 6.81 -26.12 -11.34
N THR A 281 7.55 -25.64 -10.34
CA THR A 281 7.81 -26.37 -9.09
C THR A 281 6.57 -26.46 -8.20
N VAL A 282 5.77 -25.39 -8.11
CA VAL A 282 4.51 -25.39 -7.33
C VAL A 282 3.46 -26.33 -7.93
N ARG A 283 3.53 -26.61 -9.24
CA ARG A 283 2.63 -27.56 -9.92
C ARG A 283 3.03 -29.03 -9.73
N LEU A 284 4.22 -29.29 -9.20
CA LEU A 284 4.72 -30.65 -8.95
C LEU A 284 4.53 -31.08 -7.48
N GLU A 285 4.12 -30.18 -6.59
CA GLU A 285 3.71 -30.50 -5.22
C GLU A 285 2.17 -30.62 -5.12
N ASP A 286 1.56 -31.52 -5.90
CA ASP A 286 0.25 -32.09 -5.57
C ASP A 286 0.48 -33.26 -4.59
N PRO A 287 0.03 -33.18 -3.32
CA PRO A 287 0.27 -34.22 -2.33
C PRO A 287 -0.78 -35.32 -2.43
N HIS A 288 -0.90 -35.98 -3.58
CA HIS A 288 -1.63 -37.24 -3.71
C HIS A 288 -1.03 -38.12 -4.79
N GLN A 289 0.08 -38.79 -4.46
CA GLN A 289 0.25 -40.23 -4.71
C GLN A 289 1.54 -40.71 -4.03
N GLY A 290 1.41 -41.03 -2.75
CA GLY A 290 2.29 -42.00 -2.11
C GLY A 290 2.06 -43.36 -2.75
N THR A 291 3.10 -43.88 -3.37
CA THR A 291 3.22 -45.25 -3.85
C THR A 291 3.15 -46.21 -2.67
N CYS A 292 2.12 -47.07 -2.66
CA CYS A 292 2.15 -48.30 -1.88
C CYS A 292 3.16 -49.26 -2.53
N SER A 293 4.22 -49.57 -1.79
CA SER A 293 4.87 -50.88 -1.79
C SER A 293 4.46 -51.60 -0.51
#